data_AF-A1ZZS0-F1
#
_entry.id   AF-A1ZZS0-F1
#
_cell.length_a   1.000
_cell.length_b   1.000
_cell.length_c   1.000
_cell.angle_alpha   90.00
_cell.angle_beta   90.00
_cell.angle_gamma   90.00
#
_symmetry.space_group_name_H-M   'P 1'
#
loop_
_entity.id
_entity.type
_entity.pdbx_description
1 polymer ?
#
loop_
_entity_poly.entity_id
_entity_poly.type
_entity_poly.pdbx_seq_one_letter_code
_entity_poly.pdbx_strand_id
1 'polypeptide(L)'
;MFGEDFIKEVNKELYPFIKKILGTFWGYTDINKDIEDVLQESWENFFAKYHEKVSSQEEVRALMFTIAKNKAFYHYRRQNRMMANHSVSNEYAPTIHPDETYELFLSKDIKIILAYLNDQQAFIIRAAMQYEEVHKQDKIVDLIAGDYKKKFGKKLNVASYRKIKERAQKKIKMIVRDGDV
;
A
#
# COMPACT_ATOMS: atom_id res chain seq x y z
N MET A 1 9.63 -2.05 28.64
CA MET A 1 10.02 -3.23 27.83
C MET A 1 8.75 -4.01 27.54
N PHE A 2 8.39 -4.19 26.27
CA PHE A 2 7.19 -4.97 25.91
C PHE A 2 7.41 -6.44 26.24
N GLY A 3 6.42 -7.09 26.85
CA GLY A 3 6.50 -8.52 27.15
C GLY A 3 6.54 -9.35 25.88
N GLU A 4 7.21 -10.50 25.91
CA GLU A 4 7.27 -11.44 24.78
C GLU A 4 5.87 -11.84 24.29
N ASP A 5 4.91 -11.95 25.20
CA ASP A 5 3.53 -12.33 24.89
C ASP A 5 2.84 -11.27 24.01
N PHE A 6 3.07 -9.99 24.29
CA PHE A 6 2.56 -8.89 23.47
C PHE A 6 3.17 -8.90 22.05
N ILE A 7 4.48 -9.12 21.95
CA ILE A 7 5.16 -9.22 20.65
C ILE A 7 4.60 -10.40 19.85
N LYS A 8 4.39 -11.55 20.50
CA LYS A 8 3.80 -12.74 19.87
C LYS A 8 2.37 -12.48 19.39
N GLU A 9 1.56 -11.75 20.15
CA GLU A 9 0.20 -11.37 19.74
C GLU A 9 0.19 -10.44 18.53
N VAL A 10 0.99 -9.37 18.54
CA VAL A 10 1.12 -8.46 17.40
C VAL A 10 1.64 -9.20 16.17
N ASN A 11 2.60 -10.12 16.33
CA ASN A 11 3.09 -10.93 15.21
C ASN A 11 2.00 -11.83 14.60
N LYS A 12 1.12 -12.44 15.41
CA LYS A 12 -0.01 -13.23 14.92
C LYS A 12 -0.96 -12.41 14.05
N GLU A 13 -1.16 -11.14 14.38
CA GLU A 13 -2.01 -10.22 13.62
C GLU A 13 -1.33 -9.73 12.32
N LEU A 14 -0.04 -9.41 12.39
CA LEU A 14 0.74 -8.90 11.26
C LEU A 14 1.04 -9.98 10.22
N TYR A 15 1.23 -11.23 10.64
CA TYR A 15 1.60 -12.33 9.76
C TYR A 15 0.63 -12.51 8.55
N PRO A 16 -0.69 -12.68 8.73
CA PRO A 16 -1.62 -12.79 7.60
C PRO A 16 -1.67 -11.52 6.75
N PHE A 17 -1.47 -10.36 7.36
CA PHE A 17 -1.43 -9.07 6.67
C PHE A 17 -0.21 -8.95 5.73
N ILE A 18 0.99 -9.28 6.23
CA ILE A 18 2.22 -9.30 5.43
C ILE A 18 2.12 -10.36 4.33
N LYS A 19 1.64 -11.57 4.67
CA LYS A 19 1.43 -12.66 3.71
C LYS A 19 0.54 -12.24 2.55
N LYS A 20 -0.48 -11.41 2.80
CA LYS A 20 -1.38 -10.91 1.75
C LYS A 20 -0.67 -9.95 0.79
N ILE A 21 0.20 -9.09 1.31
CA ILE A 21 0.97 -8.12 0.51
C ILE A 21 2.03 -8.84 -0.33
N LEU A 22 2.74 -9.80 0.25
CA LEU A 22 3.77 -10.57 -0.45
C LEU A 22 3.16 -11.63 -1.38
N GLY A 23 2.16 -12.36 -0.90
CA GLY A 23 1.55 -13.51 -1.59
C GLY A 23 0.74 -13.17 -2.82
N THR A 24 0.55 -11.89 -3.15
CA THR A 24 -0.10 -11.47 -4.40
C THR A 24 0.74 -11.77 -5.65
N PHE A 25 1.98 -12.26 -5.51
CA PHE A 25 2.92 -12.44 -6.63
C PHE A 25 3.68 -13.78 -6.68
N TRP A 26 3.62 -14.61 -5.64
CA TRP A 26 4.59 -15.71 -5.50
C TRP A 26 4.07 -17.08 -5.95
N GLY A 27 4.77 -17.65 -6.95
CA GLY A 27 4.65 -19.04 -7.37
C GLY A 27 5.83 -19.95 -6.95
N TYR A 28 6.95 -19.43 -6.43
CA TYR A 28 8.20 -20.22 -6.32
C TYR A 28 9.20 -19.86 -5.19
N THR A 29 8.86 -19.13 -4.12
CA THR A 29 9.72 -19.04 -2.90
C THR A 29 9.00 -19.40 -1.61
N ASP A 30 9.80 -19.71 -0.59
CA ASP A 30 9.37 -19.85 0.78
C ASP A 30 8.95 -18.49 1.36
N ILE A 31 7.72 -18.10 1.03
CA ILE A 31 7.06 -16.87 1.49
C ILE A 31 7.10 -16.72 3.02
N ASN A 32 7.23 -17.81 3.77
CA ASN A 32 7.23 -17.75 5.23
C ASN A 32 8.50 -17.06 5.75
N LYS A 33 9.65 -17.33 5.13
CA LYS A 33 10.90 -16.66 5.47
C LYS A 33 10.84 -15.16 5.20
N ASP A 34 10.29 -14.76 4.05
CA ASP A 34 10.14 -13.34 3.72
C ASP A 34 9.19 -12.63 4.71
N ILE A 35 8.16 -13.32 5.20
CA ILE A 35 7.27 -12.77 6.23
C ILE A 35 8.02 -12.57 7.55
N GLU A 36 8.83 -13.55 7.97
CA GLU A 36 9.66 -13.46 9.18
C GLU A 36 10.68 -12.32 9.10
N ASP A 37 11.37 -12.17 7.96
CA ASP A 37 12.31 -11.07 7.71
C ASP A 37 11.59 -9.71 7.82
N VAL A 38 10.40 -9.57 7.23
CA VAL A 38 9.59 -8.34 7.35
C VAL A 38 9.20 -8.07 8.80
N LEU A 39 8.78 -9.07 9.56
CA LEU A 39 8.42 -8.92 10.98
C LEU A 39 9.62 -8.45 11.80
N GLN A 40 10.78 -9.10 11.64
CA GLN A 40 11.99 -8.76 12.36
C GLN A 40 12.43 -7.34 12.04
N GLU A 41 12.55 -6.98 10.76
CA GLU A 41 12.94 -5.63 10.33
C GLU A 41 11.95 -4.55 10.81
N SER A 42 10.68 -4.91 10.99
CA SER A 42 9.67 -3.99 11.50
C SER A 42 9.88 -3.70 12.99
N TRP A 43 10.15 -4.73 13.78
CA TRP A 43 10.47 -4.56 15.20
C TRP A 43 11.80 -3.83 15.40
N GLU A 44 12.83 -4.15 14.61
CA GLU A 44 14.10 -3.44 14.63
C GLU A 44 13.90 -1.94 14.37
N ASN A 45 13.10 -1.59 13.36
CA ASN A 45 12.78 -0.19 13.05
C ASN A 45 12.00 0.49 14.20
N PHE A 46 10.98 -0.20 14.73
CA PHE A 46 10.21 0.29 15.87
C PHE A 46 11.11 0.59 17.08
N PHE A 47 11.97 -0.35 17.46
CA PHE A 47 12.90 -0.16 18.58
C PHE A 47 13.96 0.90 18.29
N ALA A 48 14.44 1.04 17.06
CA ALA A 48 15.43 2.05 16.73
C ALA A 48 14.87 3.48 16.75
N LYS A 49 13.62 3.69 16.31
CA LYS A 49 13.12 5.05 16.01
C LYS A 49 11.90 5.51 16.83
N TYR A 50 11.11 4.59 17.36
CA TYR A 50 9.75 4.91 17.85
C TYR A 50 9.43 4.44 19.27
N HIS A 51 10.23 3.55 19.86
CA HIS A 51 9.90 2.94 21.16
C HIS A 51 9.74 3.96 22.31
N GLU A 52 10.43 5.10 22.25
CA GLU A 52 10.32 6.17 23.25
C GLU A 52 9.14 7.13 22.98
N LYS A 53 8.52 7.07 21.79
CA LYS A 53 7.49 8.01 21.33
C LYS A 53 6.07 7.50 21.50
N VAL A 54 5.91 6.26 21.97
CA VAL A 54 4.62 5.59 22.15
C VAL A 54 4.34 5.41 23.63
N SER A 55 3.08 5.66 24.00
CA SER A 55 2.63 5.68 25.39
C SER A 55 1.73 4.49 25.74
N SER A 56 1.22 3.76 24.73
CA SER A 56 0.31 2.63 24.92
C SER A 56 0.57 1.46 23.96
N GLN A 57 0.09 0.28 24.33
CA GLN A 57 0.15 -0.92 23.47
C GLN A 57 -0.70 -0.78 22.19
N GLU A 58 -1.80 -0.02 22.24
CA GLU A 58 -2.63 0.25 21.06
C GLU A 58 -1.90 1.11 20.03
N GLU A 59 -1.19 2.16 20.49
CA GLU A 59 -0.34 2.99 19.62
C GLU A 59 0.78 2.17 18.98
N VAL A 60 1.40 1.27 19.75
CA VAL A 60 2.42 0.34 19.24
C VAL A 60 1.83 -0.56 18.16
N ARG A 61 0.68 -1.18 18.42
CA ARG A 61 0.00 -2.05 17.45
C ARG A 61 -0.29 -1.29 16.16
N ALA A 62 -0.92 -0.11 16.24
CA ALA A 62 -1.24 0.70 15.07
C ALA A 62 0.01 1.13 14.27
N LEU A 63 1.08 1.54 14.97
CA LEU A 63 2.33 1.91 14.35
C LEU A 63 3.03 0.71 13.69
N MET A 64 3.01 -0.45 14.35
CA MET A 64 3.58 -1.69 13.83
C MET A 64 2.91 -2.14 12.53
N PHE A 65 1.58 -1.97 12.39
CA PHE A 65 0.89 -2.20 11.12
C PHE A 65 1.42 -1.30 9.99
N THR A 66 1.72 -0.04 10.29
CA THR A 66 2.27 0.92 9.32
C THR A 66 3.70 0.55 8.92
N ILE A 67 4.56 0.28 9.91
CA ILE A 67 5.95 -0.13 9.69
C ILE A 67 5.99 -1.43 8.87
N ALA A 68 5.23 -2.45 9.27
CA ALA A 68 5.17 -3.74 8.60
C ALA A 68 4.64 -3.64 7.17
N LYS A 69 3.63 -2.80 6.92
CA LYS A 69 3.15 -2.51 5.56
C LYS A 69 4.26 -1.94 4.69
N ASN A 70 4.98 -0.94 5.19
CA ASN A 70 6.06 -0.27 4.47
C ASN A 70 7.21 -1.25 4.16
N LYS A 71 7.60 -2.07 5.13
CA LYS A 71 8.62 -3.12 4.98
C LYS A 71 8.19 -4.19 3.99
N ALA A 72 6.96 -4.70 4.08
CA ALA A 72 6.42 -5.68 3.12
C ALA A 72 6.44 -5.13 1.68
N PHE A 73 6.05 -3.87 1.46
CA PHE A 73 6.13 -3.25 0.13
C PHE A 73 7.58 -3.02 -0.35
N TYR A 74 8.51 -2.73 0.56
CA TYR A 74 9.92 -2.62 0.22
C TYR A 74 10.48 -3.96 -0.27
N HIS A 75 10.22 -5.04 0.48
CA HIS A 75 10.57 -6.41 0.11
C HIS A 75 9.95 -6.81 -1.23
N TYR A 76 8.64 -6.57 -1.40
CA TYR A 76 7.93 -6.77 -2.67
C TYR A 76 8.61 -6.02 -3.84
N ARG A 77 8.97 -4.74 -3.67
CA ARG A 77 9.63 -3.96 -4.73
C ARG A 77 11.04 -4.46 -5.03
N ARG A 78 11.81 -4.86 -4.01
CA ARG A 78 13.17 -5.38 -4.17
C ARG A 78 13.16 -6.68 -4.97
N GLN A 79 12.26 -7.60 -4.64
CA GLN A 79 12.10 -8.87 -5.36
C GLN A 79 11.65 -8.65 -6.82
N ASN A 80 10.68 -7.75 -7.05
CA ASN A 80 10.26 -7.39 -8.42
C ASN A 80 11.37 -6.71 -9.24
N ARG A 81 12.20 -5.86 -8.62
CA ARG A 81 13.37 -5.27 -9.29
C ARG A 81 14.40 -6.33 -9.66
N MET A 82 14.62 -7.32 -8.79
CA MET A 82 15.52 -8.43 -9.09
C MET A 82 15.01 -9.30 -10.24
N MET A 83 13.70 -9.56 -10.32
CA MET A 83 13.10 -10.28 -11.46
C MET A 83 13.13 -9.46 -12.77
N ALA A 84 12.94 -8.14 -12.70
CA ALA A 84 13.02 -7.26 -13.87
C ALA A 84 14.47 -7.12 -14.41
N ASN A 85 15.48 -7.28 -13.56
CA ASN A 85 16.89 -7.17 -13.95
C ASN A 85 17.47 -8.44 -14.61
N HIS A 86 16.68 -9.50 -14.78
CA HIS A 86 17.08 -10.67 -15.59
C HIS A 86 16.72 -10.54 -17.08
N SER A 87 16.04 -9.46 -17.50
CA SER A 87 16.00 -9.06 -18.91
C SER A 87 17.06 -8.00 -19.19
N VAL A 88 18.20 -8.45 -19.71
CA VAL A 88 19.18 -7.75 -20.56
C VAL A 88 19.27 -6.21 -20.41
N SER A 89 20.44 -5.75 -19.92
CA SER A 89 21.02 -4.42 -20.15
C SER A 89 20.11 -3.22 -19.89
N ASN A 90 20.20 -2.65 -18.69
CA ASN A 90 20.04 -1.20 -18.52
C ASN A 90 21.01 -0.73 -17.44
N GLU A 91 22.23 -0.41 -17.89
CA GLU A 91 23.08 0.55 -17.20
C GLU A 91 22.27 1.86 -17.03
N TYR A 92 22.29 2.43 -15.82
CA TYR A 92 21.58 3.66 -15.41
C TYR A 92 20.08 3.55 -15.10
N ALA A 93 19.73 2.86 -14.01
CA ALA A 93 18.51 3.17 -13.26
C ALA A 93 18.88 3.97 -12.00
N PRO A 94 18.45 5.24 -11.86
CA PRO A 94 18.78 6.03 -10.67
C PRO A 94 18.16 5.38 -9.42
N THR A 95 18.98 5.25 -8.38
CA THR A 95 18.60 4.77 -7.06
C THR A 95 17.55 5.73 -6.49
N ILE A 96 16.26 5.39 -6.66
CA ILE A 96 15.19 6.09 -5.95
C ILE A 96 15.32 5.67 -4.48
N HIS A 97 15.98 6.51 -3.69
CA HIS A 97 15.89 6.47 -2.24
C HIS A 97 14.42 6.66 -1.86
N PRO A 98 13.79 5.73 -1.13
CA PRO A 98 12.49 5.99 -0.56
C PRO A 98 12.68 7.04 0.54
N ASP A 99 12.37 8.29 0.24
CA ASP A 99 12.35 9.35 1.24
C ASP A 99 11.40 8.97 2.38
N GLU A 100 11.88 9.14 3.60
CA GLU A 100 11.23 8.82 4.87
C GLU A 100 10.00 9.72 5.16
N THR A 101 9.63 10.62 4.24
CA THR A 101 8.49 11.56 4.30
C THR A 101 7.13 10.90 4.08
N TYR A 102 7.05 9.58 3.91
CA TYR A 102 5.79 8.88 3.66
C TYR A 102 4.96 8.59 4.93
N GLU A 103 5.43 9.01 6.11
CA GLU A 103 4.91 8.53 7.39
C GLU A 103 3.85 9.40 8.09
N LEU A 104 3.45 10.59 7.63
CA LEU A 104 2.58 11.42 8.48
C LEU A 104 1.57 12.39 7.82
N PHE A 105 0.79 11.98 6.81
CA PHE A 105 -0.37 12.78 6.38
C PHE A 105 -1.53 11.92 5.84
N LEU A 106 -2.37 11.38 6.73
CA LEU A 106 -3.35 10.33 6.35
C LEU A 106 -4.85 10.67 6.50
N SER A 107 -5.27 11.93 6.63
CA SER A 107 -6.71 12.24 6.51
C SER A 107 -7.07 13.60 5.91
N LYS A 108 -6.31 14.66 6.19
CA LYS A 108 -6.54 15.99 5.60
C LYS A 108 -6.17 16.05 4.11
N ASP A 109 -5.16 15.30 3.69
CA ASP A 109 -4.63 15.35 2.31
C ASP A 109 -5.46 14.57 1.30
N ILE A 110 -6.18 13.52 1.72
CA ILE A 110 -6.96 12.70 0.79
C ILE A 110 -8.05 13.53 0.10
N LYS A 111 -8.72 14.44 0.84
CA LYS A 111 -9.73 15.33 0.24
C LYS A 111 -9.10 16.28 -0.78
N ILE A 112 -7.91 16.80 -0.48
CA ILE A 112 -7.14 17.70 -1.34
C ILE A 112 -6.72 16.94 -2.61
N ILE A 113 -6.06 15.78 -2.46
CA ILE A 113 -5.64 14.90 -3.54
C ILE A 113 -6.83 14.52 -4.45
N LEU A 114 -7.97 14.16 -3.87
CA LEU A 114 -9.17 13.82 -4.63
C LEU A 114 -9.75 15.03 -5.39
N ALA A 115 -9.55 16.26 -4.93
CA ALA A 115 -10.02 17.47 -5.61
C ALA A 115 -9.21 17.78 -6.88
N TYR A 116 -7.95 17.34 -6.96
CA TYR A 116 -7.13 17.45 -8.18
C TYR A 116 -7.47 16.41 -9.25
N LEU A 117 -8.27 15.40 -8.92
CA LEU A 117 -8.76 14.41 -9.87
C LEU A 117 -10.03 14.91 -10.56
N ASN A 118 -10.26 14.49 -11.79
CA ASN A 118 -11.57 14.72 -12.40
C ASN A 118 -12.64 13.82 -11.74
N ASP A 119 -13.92 14.16 -11.90
CA ASP A 119 -15.01 13.49 -11.19
C ASP A 119 -15.07 11.97 -11.39
N GLN A 120 -14.73 11.48 -12.59
CA GLN A 120 -14.67 10.05 -12.87
C GLN A 120 -13.52 9.38 -12.11
N GLN A 121 -12.33 10.00 -12.13
CA GLN A 121 -11.16 9.53 -11.40
C GLN A 121 -11.41 9.53 -9.90
N ALA A 122 -11.94 10.62 -9.34
CA ALA A 122 -12.25 10.75 -7.93
C ALA A 122 -13.29 9.71 -7.49
N PHE A 123 -14.34 9.48 -8.29
CA PHE A 123 -15.34 8.46 -8.03
C PHE A 123 -14.73 7.05 -7.97
N ILE A 124 -13.91 6.70 -8.95
CA ILE A 124 -13.25 5.39 -9.02
C ILE A 124 -12.26 5.19 -7.86
N ILE A 125 -11.49 6.21 -7.47
CA ILE A 125 -10.57 6.12 -6.32
C ILE A 125 -11.34 5.98 -5.01
N ARG A 126 -12.44 6.73 -4.81
CA ARG A 126 -13.29 6.57 -3.62
C ARG A 126 -13.87 5.17 -3.53
N ALA A 127 -14.37 4.61 -4.62
CA ALA A 127 -14.84 3.23 -4.66
C ALA A 127 -13.73 2.22 -4.34
N ALA A 128 -12.53 2.43 -4.89
CA ALA A 128 -11.39 1.57 -4.60
C ALA A 128 -10.94 1.61 -3.13
N MET A 129 -11.09 2.75 -2.46
CA MET A 129 -10.80 2.90 -1.03
C MET A 129 -11.91 2.30 -0.16
N GLN A 130 -13.18 2.57 -0.50
CA GLN A 130 -14.33 2.09 0.25
C GLN A 130 -14.44 0.55 0.22
N TYR A 131 -14.06 -0.06 -0.90
CA TYR A 131 -14.08 -1.50 -1.09
C TYR A 131 -12.67 -2.10 -1.14
N GLU A 132 -11.72 -1.55 -0.40
CA GLU A 132 -10.32 -2.04 -0.37
C GLU A 132 -10.23 -3.53 0.06
N GLU A 133 -11.16 -3.97 0.91
CA GLU A 133 -11.29 -5.38 1.33
C GLU A 133 -11.77 -6.31 0.18
N VAL A 134 -12.37 -5.76 -0.87
CA VAL A 134 -12.79 -6.50 -2.05
C VAL A 134 -11.61 -6.58 -3.03
N HIS A 135 -10.79 -7.63 -2.90
CA HIS A 135 -9.55 -7.80 -3.69
C HIS A 135 -9.72 -8.00 -5.20
N LYS A 136 -10.95 -8.15 -5.69
CA LYS A 136 -11.21 -8.40 -7.11
C LYS A 136 -11.91 -7.20 -7.76
N GLN A 137 -11.31 -6.68 -8.84
CA GLN A 137 -11.76 -5.45 -9.51
C GLN A 137 -13.12 -5.59 -10.20
N ASP A 138 -13.43 -6.78 -10.73
CA ASP A 138 -14.72 -7.15 -11.31
C ASP A 138 -15.86 -6.95 -10.29
N LYS A 139 -15.69 -7.48 -9.07
CA LYS A 139 -16.67 -7.31 -7.99
C LYS A 139 -16.89 -5.85 -7.61
N ILE A 140 -15.84 -5.04 -7.56
CA ILE A 140 -15.97 -3.59 -7.30
C ILE A 140 -16.77 -2.93 -8.42
N VAL A 141 -16.51 -3.29 -9.69
CA VAL A 141 -17.24 -2.74 -10.84
C VAL A 141 -18.73 -3.10 -10.75
N ASP A 142 -19.07 -4.34 -10.42
CA ASP A 142 -20.47 -4.78 -10.28
C ASP A 142 -21.22 -3.97 -9.21
N LEU A 143 -20.55 -3.65 -8.10
CA LEU A 143 -21.13 -2.84 -7.02
C LEU A 143 -21.39 -1.37 -7.44
N ILE A 144 -20.52 -0.79 -8.26
CA ILE A 144 -20.57 0.66 -8.57
C ILE A 144 -21.07 0.99 -9.98
N ALA A 145 -21.28 0.00 -10.85
CA ALA A 145 -21.62 0.24 -12.26
C ALA A 145 -22.95 0.98 -12.43
N GLY A 146 -23.94 0.70 -11.58
CA GLY A 146 -25.23 1.40 -11.56
C GLY A 146 -25.07 2.89 -11.24
N ASP A 147 -24.38 3.19 -10.14
CA ASP A 147 -24.12 4.56 -9.71
C ASP A 147 -23.26 5.33 -10.71
N TYR A 148 -22.24 4.67 -11.27
CA TYR A 148 -21.40 5.25 -12.30
C TYR A 148 -22.22 5.60 -13.56
N LYS A 149 -23.11 4.72 -14.00
CA LYS A 149 -23.99 4.98 -15.14
C LYS A 149 -24.97 6.12 -14.84
N LYS A 150 -25.54 6.17 -13.63
CA LYS A 150 -26.43 7.25 -13.20
C LYS A 150 -25.72 8.60 -13.18
N LYS A 151 -24.47 8.65 -12.74
CA LYS A 151 -23.70 9.89 -12.59
C LYS A 151 -23.05 10.38 -13.88
N PHE A 152 -22.57 9.47 -14.73
CA PHE A 152 -21.75 9.82 -15.91
C PHE A 152 -22.35 9.40 -17.25
N GLY A 153 -23.53 8.77 -17.27
CA GLY A 153 -24.22 8.32 -18.48
C GLY A 153 -23.52 7.21 -19.27
N LYS A 154 -22.39 6.69 -18.77
CA LYS A 154 -21.55 5.68 -19.45
C LYS A 154 -21.58 4.36 -18.69
N LYS A 155 -21.55 3.25 -19.43
CA LYS A 155 -21.35 1.93 -18.82
C LYS A 155 -19.91 1.83 -18.31
N LEU A 156 -19.76 1.40 -17.06
CA LEU A 156 -18.47 1.04 -16.49
C LEU A 156 -18.22 -0.45 -16.72
N ASN A 157 -17.01 -0.78 -17.16
CA ASN A 157 -16.54 -2.17 -17.27
C ASN A 157 -15.14 -2.28 -16.67
N VAL A 158 -14.65 -3.49 -16.43
CA VAL A 158 -13.36 -3.71 -15.74
C VAL A 158 -12.19 -3.02 -16.45
N ALA A 159 -12.16 -3.04 -17.78
CA ALA A 159 -11.10 -2.38 -18.56
C ALA A 159 -11.11 -0.85 -18.39
N SER A 160 -12.29 -0.22 -18.47
CA SER A 160 -12.43 1.23 -18.28
C SER A 160 -12.19 1.64 -16.83
N TYR A 161 -12.66 0.86 -15.85
CA TYR A 161 -12.34 1.01 -14.43
C TYR A 161 -10.83 1.02 -14.20
N ARG A 162 -10.11 0.01 -14.71
CA ARG A 162 -8.66 -0.11 -14.56
C ARG A 162 -7.94 1.09 -15.18
N LYS A 163 -8.31 1.47 -16.41
CA LYS A 163 -7.69 2.60 -17.12
C LYS A 163 -7.91 3.94 -16.40
N ILE A 164 -9.10 4.16 -15.84
CA ILE A 164 -9.41 5.37 -15.05
C ILE A 164 -8.61 5.34 -13.74
N LYS A 165 -8.58 4.21 -13.04
CA LYS A 165 -7.83 4.02 -11.79
C LYS A 165 -6.33 4.26 -11.98
N GLU A 166 -5.72 3.69 -13.00
CA GLU A 166 -4.29 3.88 -13.31
C GLU A 166 -3.96 5.34 -13.62
N ARG A 167 -4.80 6.02 -14.41
CA ARG A 167 -4.62 7.46 -14.71
C ARG A 167 -4.73 8.30 -13.44
N ALA A 168 -5.69 8.00 -12.57
CA ALA A 168 -5.83 8.66 -11.28
C ALA A 168 -4.60 8.43 -10.40
N GLN A 169 -4.14 7.18 -10.27
CA GLN A 169 -2.94 6.84 -9.49
C GLN A 169 -1.68 7.52 -10.01
N LYS A 170 -1.48 7.62 -11.33
CA LYS A 170 -0.38 8.38 -11.92
C LYS A 170 -0.45 9.86 -11.54
N LYS A 171 -1.63 10.47 -11.60
CA LYS A 171 -1.84 11.88 -11.23
C LYS A 171 -1.60 12.12 -9.74
N ILE A 172 -2.12 11.25 -8.87
CA ILE A 172 -1.85 11.28 -7.43
C ILE A 172 -0.35 11.20 -7.17
N LYS A 173 0.35 10.27 -7.84
CA LYS A 173 1.80 10.13 -7.69
C LYS A 173 2.58 11.39 -8.10
N MET A 174 2.14 12.09 -9.14
CA MET A 174 2.73 13.39 -9.52
C MET A 174 2.48 14.45 -8.46
N ILE A 175 1.24 14.59 -7.99
CA ILE A 175 0.88 15.57 -6.95
C ILE A 175 1.68 15.33 -5.66
N VAL A 176 1.85 14.06 -5.26
CA VAL A 176 2.60 13.69 -4.05
C VAL A 176 4.12 13.83 -4.24
N ARG A 177 4.63 13.69 -5.47
CA ARG A 177 6.07 13.84 -5.76
C ARG A 177 6.50 15.29 -5.94
N ASP A 178 5.64 16.09 -6.57
CA ASP A 178 5.89 17.50 -6.88
C ASP A 178 5.34 18.42 -5.76
N GLY A 179 4.72 17.85 -4.73
CA GLY A 179 4.11 18.53 -3.59
C GLY A 179 5.06 18.69 -2.42
N ASP A 180 6.00 19.62 -2.54
CA ASP A 180 6.30 20.54 -1.43
C ASP A 180 5.08 21.48 -1.29
N VAL A 181 4.03 21.01 -0.60
CA VAL A 181 2.92 21.85 -0.12
C VAL A 181 3.09 22.08 1.37
#